data_AF-A0A373A2N7-F1
#
_entry.id   AF-A0A373A2N7-F1
#
_cell.length_a   1.000
_cell.length_b   1.000
_cell.length_c   1.000
_cell.angle_alpha   90.00
_cell.angle_beta   90.00
_cell.angle_gamma   90.00
#
_symmetry.space_group_name_H-M   'P 1'
#
loop_
_entity.id
_entity.type
_entity.pdbx_description
1 polymer ?
#
loop_
_entity_poly.entity_id
_entity_poly.type
_entity_poly.pdbx_seq_one_letter_code
_entity_poly.pdbx_strand_id
1 'polypeptide(L)'
;MSSRLRILARWITATAVAAAYVALHLLVNVGTGVDVEASRAGSLWCGAIALALLGPALWLRHRRRSGVAELVGLVDRFGARQPRWRRAVRIANGAGYLLFGGGTAAVGASERGEGMSLTVSLGVLVGGVAAGAAGLLILRRTRPLAARGAAQALLRDGRRPVLYLRSFDDDATAARVDDGAEINLHSREEQFAAALGAVGPVIAVGRPGEPLPLLGAARFYLPLDDWQGTVRRLMDLSQLIVLRLGKGEGLRWEIGEARATQPPGKLVLLAPRGLSELADQLNEGLPTPVLPREAVTGEHWIGAVIAFDGHWTPRVFPVTERKGPWAWMERVGLSTPQTPTVHLAHAIRTALAATGWRPRRTMTWRAQLATSKADLTGIGLAVALTLPGWLGYRVLQLAGLW
;
A
#
# COMPACT_ATOMS: atom_id res chain seq x y z
N MET A 1 7.45 10.64 16.21
CA MET A 1 6.48 9.85 16.99
C MET A 1 6.83 8.36 16.97
N SER A 2 6.97 7.72 18.15
CA SER A 2 7.42 6.32 18.24
C SER A 2 6.42 5.33 17.59
N SER A 3 6.88 4.10 17.34
CA SER A 3 6.05 3.02 16.81
C SER A 3 4.85 2.70 17.71
N ARG A 4 5.09 2.62 19.03
CA ARG A 4 4.07 2.32 20.04
C ARG A 4 3.00 3.40 20.11
N LEU A 5 3.40 4.68 20.11
CA LEU A 5 2.45 5.80 20.14
C LEU A 5 1.56 5.84 18.88
N ARG A 6 2.07 5.40 17.72
CA ARG A 6 1.26 5.27 16.49
C ARG A 6 0.22 4.17 16.57
N ILE A 7 0.55 3.04 17.20
CA ILE A 7 -0.39 1.93 17.40
C ILE A 7 -1.48 2.38 18.38
N LEU A 8 -1.09 2.96 19.52
CA LEU A 8 -2.02 3.52 20.50
C LEU A 8 -2.96 4.55 19.85
N ALA A 9 -2.42 5.46 19.04
CA ALA A 9 -3.23 6.46 18.36
C ALA A 9 -4.21 5.86 17.34
N ARG A 10 -3.92 4.70 16.74
CA ARG A 10 -4.88 3.99 15.88
C ARG A 10 -5.97 3.34 16.69
N TRP A 11 -5.63 2.71 17.82
CA TRP A 11 -6.59 2.13 18.75
C TRP A 11 -7.55 3.19 19.30
N ILE A 12 -7.02 4.29 19.84
CA ILE A 12 -7.85 5.40 20.35
C ILE A 12 -8.82 5.91 19.27
N THR A 13 -8.35 6.09 18.03
CA THR A 13 -9.21 6.56 16.93
C THR A 13 -10.27 5.51 16.57
N ALA A 14 -9.88 4.24 16.49
CA ALA A 14 -10.80 3.14 16.16
C ALA A 14 -11.87 2.94 17.24
N THR A 15 -11.48 2.97 18.52
CA THR A 15 -12.39 2.89 19.66
C THR A 15 -13.34 4.08 19.70
N ALA A 16 -12.85 5.30 19.45
CA ALA A 16 -13.72 6.48 19.38
C ALA A 16 -14.79 6.35 18.29
N VAL A 17 -14.41 5.88 17.10
CA VAL A 17 -15.33 5.69 15.97
C VAL A 17 -16.32 4.56 16.24
N ALA A 18 -15.85 3.43 16.77
CA ALA A 18 -16.71 2.30 17.11
C ALA A 18 -17.72 2.68 18.21
N ALA A 19 -17.26 3.35 19.26
CA ALA A 19 -18.13 3.85 20.33
C ALA A 19 -19.18 4.83 19.80
N ALA A 20 -18.80 5.77 18.91
CA ALA A 20 -19.74 6.67 18.27
C ALA A 20 -20.79 5.93 17.42
N TYR A 21 -20.36 4.90 16.69
CA TYR A 21 -21.27 4.07 15.89
C TYR A 21 -22.24 3.28 16.77
N VAL A 22 -21.76 2.63 17.84
CA VAL A 22 -22.61 1.89 18.77
C VAL A 22 -23.58 2.83 19.47
N ALA A 23 -23.12 4.01 19.89
CA ALA A 23 -23.99 5.02 20.49
C ALA A 23 -25.13 5.41 19.56
N LEU A 24 -24.82 5.69 18.29
CA LEU A 24 -25.82 6.01 17.27
C LEU A 24 -26.78 4.84 17.04
N HIS A 25 -26.27 3.62 16.96
CA HIS A 25 -27.08 2.42 16.75
C HIS A 25 -28.07 2.17 17.91
N LEU A 26 -27.60 2.29 19.16
CA LEU A 26 -28.46 2.15 20.34
C LEU A 26 -29.49 3.27 20.44
N LEU A 27 -29.16 4.48 20.01
CA LEU A 27 -30.09 5.60 19.96
C LEU A 27 -31.22 5.35 18.95
N VAL A 28 -30.92 4.68 17.83
CA VAL A 28 -31.96 4.19 16.89
C VAL A 28 -32.83 3.13 17.56
N ASN A 29 -32.25 2.20 18.34
CA ASN A 29 -33.03 1.18 19.06
C ASN A 29 -34.01 1.79 20.07
N VAL A 30 -33.58 2.81 20.83
CA VAL A 30 -34.43 3.61 21.71
C VAL A 30 -35.62 4.19 20.94
N GLY A 31 -35.37 4.75 19.76
CA GLY A 31 -36.43 5.25 18.87
C GLY A 31 -37.42 4.16 18.47
N THR A 32 -36.96 2.92 18.25
CA THR A 32 -37.79 1.78 17.78
C THR A 32 -38.53 1.05 18.89
N GLY A 33 -38.38 1.48 20.15
CA GLY A 33 -39.00 0.80 21.30
C GLY A 33 -38.34 -0.53 21.69
N VAL A 34 -37.18 -0.88 21.13
CA VAL A 34 -36.46 -2.12 21.44
C VAL A 34 -35.54 -1.91 22.64
N ASP A 35 -35.77 -2.65 23.73
CA ASP A 35 -34.95 -2.63 24.96
C ASP A 35 -34.58 -1.20 25.40
N VAL A 36 -35.58 -0.33 25.50
CA VAL A 36 -35.41 1.13 25.58
C VAL A 36 -34.47 1.57 26.71
N GLU A 37 -34.62 0.99 27.90
CA GLU A 37 -33.84 1.39 29.08
C GLU A 37 -32.36 0.99 28.94
N ALA A 38 -32.09 -0.26 28.54
CA ALA A 38 -30.75 -0.75 28.28
C ALA A 38 -30.07 -0.02 27.11
N SER A 39 -30.82 0.21 26.02
CA SER A 39 -30.33 0.93 24.83
C SER A 39 -30.03 2.40 25.14
N ARG A 40 -30.85 3.06 25.97
CA ARG A 40 -30.63 4.46 26.39
C ARG A 40 -29.37 4.58 27.23
N ALA A 41 -29.22 3.74 28.26
CA ALA A 41 -28.01 3.70 29.08
C ALA A 41 -26.77 3.41 28.25
N GLY A 42 -26.81 2.39 27.38
CA GLY A 42 -25.70 2.02 26.51
C GLY A 42 -25.32 3.13 25.52
N SER A 43 -26.29 3.86 24.96
CA SER A 43 -26.03 4.98 24.04
C SER A 43 -25.28 6.13 24.70
N LEU A 44 -25.65 6.47 25.95
CA LEU A 44 -25.00 7.52 26.74
C LEU A 44 -23.56 7.16 27.09
N TRP A 45 -23.34 5.93 27.56
CA TRP A 45 -21.99 5.43 27.87
C TRP A 45 -21.09 5.41 26.63
N CYS A 46 -21.58 4.86 25.52
CA CYS A 46 -20.82 4.82 24.26
C CYS A 46 -20.55 6.24 23.72
N GLY A 47 -21.51 7.16 23.82
CA GLY A 47 -21.35 8.56 23.43
C GLY A 47 -20.31 9.29 24.28
N ALA A 48 -20.34 9.08 25.61
CA ALA A 48 -19.35 9.64 26.54
C ALA A 48 -17.94 9.14 26.24
N ILE A 49 -17.77 7.83 25.97
CA ILE A 49 -16.48 7.25 25.55
C ILE A 49 -16.01 7.88 24.24
N ALA A 50 -16.89 8.03 23.24
CA ALA A 50 -16.53 8.64 21.96
C ALA A 50 -16.04 10.09 22.12
N LEU A 51 -16.74 10.90 22.93
CA LEU A 51 -16.38 12.29 23.23
C LEU A 51 -15.06 12.37 24.01
N ALA A 52 -14.88 11.53 25.04
CA ALA A 52 -13.66 11.49 25.84
C ALA A 52 -12.43 11.12 25.00
N LEU A 53 -12.58 10.23 24.01
CA LEU A 53 -11.50 9.82 23.12
C LEU A 53 -11.26 10.78 21.95
N LEU A 54 -12.20 11.70 21.64
CA LEU A 54 -12.09 12.62 20.52
C LEU A 54 -10.89 13.57 20.66
N GLY A 55 -10.72 14.20 21.82
CA GLY A 55 -9.60 15.10 22.12
C GLY A 55 -8.23 14.41 21.92
N PRO A 56 -7.96 13.29 22.59
CA PRO A 56 -6.75 12.49 22.38
C PRO A 56 -6.56 12.05 20.92
N ALA A 57 -7.62 11.64 20.22
CA ALA A 57 -7.55 11.24 18.82
C ALA A 57 -7.13 12.42 17.90
N LEU A 58 -7.71 13.60 18.11
CA LEU A 58 -7.39 14.82 17.37
C LEU A 58 -5.97 15.31 17.66
N TRP A 59 -5.56 15.32 18.93
CA TRP A 59 -4.20 15.69 19.32
C TRP A 59 -3.15 14.76 18.70
N LEU A 60 -3.35 13.44 18.78
CA LEU A 60 -2.45 12.46 18.16
C LEU A 60 -2.44 12.58 16.64
N ARG A 61 -3.58 12.92 16.02
CA ARG A 61 -3.66 13.21 14.58
C ARG A 61 -2.87 14.46 14.20
N HIS A 62 -2.98 15.53 14.99
CA HIS A 62 -2.22 16.76 14.78
C HIS A 62 -0.70 16.50 14.91
N ARG A 63 -0.28 15.82 15.98
CA ARG A 63 1.12 15.45 16.21
C ARG A 63 1.72 14.56 15.11
N ARG A 64 0.91 13.69 14.49
CA ARG A 64 1.34 12.91 13.31
C ARG A 64 1.60 13.77 12.10
N ARG A 65 0.74 14.77 11.86
CA ARG A 65 0.82 15.66 10.69
C ARG A 65 1.97 16.66 10.83
N SER A 66 2.20 17.21 12.02
CA SER A 66 3.30 18.14 12.24
C SER A 66 4.67 17.51 11.96
N GLY A 67 4.86 16.23 12.29
CA GLY A 67 6.11 15.51 12.03
C GLY A 67 6.45 15.27 10.55
N VAL A 68 5.52 15.53 9.63
CA VAL A 68 5.75 15.45 8.18
C VAL A 68 5.40 16.77 7.48
N ALA A 69 5.13 17.85 8.21
CA ALA A 69 4.60 19.10 7.66
C ALA A 69 5.58 19.74 6.67
N GLU A 70 6.87 19.80 7.01
CA GLU A 70 7.91 20.33 6.12
C GLU A 70 7.99 19.55 4.81
N LEU A 71 8.06 18.22 4.90
CA LEU A 71 8.09 17.33 3.75
C LEU A 71 6.82 17.45 2.89
N VAL A 72 5.66 17.57 3.52
CA VAL A 72 4.39 17.81 2.82
C VAL A 72 4.45 19.14 2.09
N GLY A 73 4.93 20.22 2.73
CA GLY A 73 5.10 21.53 2.09
C GLY A 73 6.06 21.48 0.91
N LEU A 74 7.18 20.75 1.03
CA LEU A 74 8.14 20.56 -0.06
C LEU A 74 7.50 19.91 -1.29
N VAL A 75 6.75 18.82 -1.06
CA VAL A 75 6.15 17.98 -2.11
C VAL A 75 4.87 18.59 -2.68
N ASP A 76 4.06 19.27 -1.87
CA ASP A 76 2.77 19.84 -2.29
C ASP A 76 2.96 20.98 -3.31
N ARG A 77 4.08 21.71 -3.23
CA ARG A 77 4.50 22.68 -4.26
C ARG A 77 4.61 22.07 -5.66
N PHE A 78 4.91 20.77 -5.71
CA PHE A 78 5.12 19.99 -6.93
C PHE A 78 4.00 18.97 -7.17
N GLY A 79 2.89 19.11 -6.43
CA GLY A 79 1.71 18.28 -6.59
C GLY A 79 0.91 18.69 -7.83
N ALA A 80 0.56 17.72 -8.67
CA ALA A 80 -0.38 17.99 -9.77
C ALA A 80 -1.72 18.50 -9.20
N ARG A 81 -2.22 19.61 -9.75
CA ARG A 81 -3.54 20.16 -9.37
C ARG A 81 -4.60 19.09 -9.61
N GLN A 82 -5.32 18.72 -8.55
CA GLN A 82 -6.32 17.66 -8.64
C GLN A 82 -7.64 18.22 -9.18
N PRO A 83 -8.09 17.76 -10.36
CA PRO A 83 -9.33 18.26 -10.95
C PRO A 83 -10.56 17.77 -10.19
N ARG A 84 -11.66 18.54 -10.24
CA ARG A 84 -12.90 18.22 -9.49
C ARG A 84 -13.51 16.86 -9.87
N TRP A 85 -13.37 16.44 -11.14
CA TRP A 85 -13.84 15.12 -11.62
C TRP A 85 -13.19 13.93 -10.91
N ARG A 86 -12.05 14.14 -10.25
CA ARG A 86 -11.36 13.11 -9.46
C ARG A 86 -12.18 12.60 -8.28
N ARG A 87 -13.19 13.37 -7.81
CA ARG A 87 -14.17 12.88 -6.82
C ARG A 87 -15.03 11.77 -7.42
N ALA A 88 -15.57 11.98 -8.62
CA ALA A 88 -16.37 10.99 -9.33
C ALA A 88 -15.56 9.72 -9.63
N VAL A 89 -14.31 9.88 -10.07
CA VAL A 89 -13.40 8.74 -10.28
C VAL A 89 -13.15 7.94 -9.01
N ARG A 90 -13.01 8.59 -7.84
CA ARG A 90 -12.86 7.87 -6.57
C ARG A 90 -14.11 7.09 -6.19
N ILE A 91 -15.29 7.59 -6.51
CA ILE A 91 -16.55 6.87 -6.32
C ILE A 91 -16.59 5.66 -7.26
N ALA A 92 -16.31 5.86 -8.56
CA ALA A 92 -16.25 4.77 -9.53
C ALA A 92 -15.21 3.69 -9.16
N ASN A 93 -14.04 4.10 -8.65
CA ASN A 93 -13.04 3.18 -8.12
C ASN A 93 -13.55 2.41 -6.89
N GLY A 94 -14.34 3.04 -6.02
CA GLY A 94 -15.01 2.38 -4.90
C GLY A 94 -16.02 1.34 -5.37
N ALA A 95 -16.85 1.67 -6.36
CA ALA A 95 -17.77 0.75 -7.01
C ALA A 95 -17.04 -0.44 -7.67
N GLY A 96 -15.91 -0.18 -8.31
CA GLY A 96 -15.05 -1.24 -8.88
C GLY A 96 -14.58 -2.25 -7.83
N TYR A 97 -14.10 -1.77 -6.66
CA TYR A 97 -13.71 -2.66 -5.56
C TYR A 97 -14.90 -3.44 -5.00
N LEU A 98 -16.06 -2.81 -4.84
CA LEU A 98 -17.29 -3.46 -4.39
C LEU A 98 -17.70 -4.60 -5.30
N LEU A 99 -17.76 -4.35 -6.61
CA LEU A 99 -18.11 -5.36 -7.61
C LEU A 99 -17.08 -6.49 -7.64
N PHE A 100 -15.79 -6.17 -7.57
CA PHE A 100 -14.73 -7.16 -7.56
C PHE A 100 -14.82 -8.07 -6.33
N GLY A 101 -14.77 -7.49 -5.12
CA GLY A 101 -14.81 -8.28 -3.89
C GLY A 101 -16.15 -8.99 -3.64
N GLY A 102 -17.26 -8.36 -4.03
CA GLY A 102 -18.59 -8.99 -3.98
C GLY A 102 -18.71 -10.15 -4.96
N GLY A 103 -18.18 -10.01 -6.17
CA GLY A 103 -18.10 -11.07 -7.17
C GLY A 103 -17.30 -12.27 -6.68
N THR A 104 -16.08 -12.05 -6.16
CA THR A 104 -15.23 -13.09 -5.57
C THR A 104 -15.95 -13.81 -4.41
N ALA A 105 -16.62 -13.06 -3.53
CA ALA A 105 -17.36 -13.64 -2.43
C ALA A 105 -18.55 -14.50 -2.90
N ALA A 106 -19.28 -14.06 -3.94
CA ALA A 106 -20.38 -14.81 -4.54
C ALA A 106 -19.90 -16.11 -5.19
N VAL A 107 -18.80 -16.08 -5.94
CA VAL A 107 -18.16 -17.29 -6.51
C VAL A 107 -17.81 -18.28 -5.39
N GLY A 108 -17.09 -17.83 -4.37
CA GLY A 108 -16.72 -18.69 -3.26
C GLY A 108 -17.90 -19.18 -2.41
N ALA A 109 -19.03 -18.46 -2.40
CA ALA A 109 -20.27 -18.92 -1.77
C ALA A 109 -20.99 -19.98 -2.61
N SER A 110 -20.94 -19.88 -3.94
CA SER A 110 -21.51 -20.90 -4.84
C SER A 110 -20.83 -22.26 -4.70
N GLU A 111 -19.52 -22.27 -4.46
CA GLU A 111 -18.71 -23.49 -4.26
C GLU A 111 -18.93 -24.13 -2.87
N ARG A 112 -19.18 -23.31 -1.85
CA ARG A 112 -19.39 -23.75 -0.45
C ARG A 112 -20.84 -24.02 -0.08
N GLY A 113 -21.78 -23.80 -1.01
CA GLY A 113 -23.21 -23.83 -0.75
C GLY A 113 -23.79 -25.22 -0.52
N GLU A 114 -23.49 -25.83 0.64
CA GLU A 114 -24.27 -26.96 1.15
C GLU A 114 -25.72 -26.49 1.39
N GLY A 115 -26.66 -26.96 0.58
CA GLY A 115 -28.10 -26.68 0.72
C GLY A 115 -28.74 -25.73 -0.31
N MET A 116 -27.97 -25.19 -1.28
CA MET A 116 -28.57 -24.45 -2.41
C MET A 116 -29.00 -25.39 -3.54
N SER A 117 -30.08 -25.07 -4.24
CA SER A 117 -30.41 -25.77 -5.48
C SER A 117 -29.39 -25.47 -6.58
N LEU A 118 -29.17 -26.41 -7.50
CA LEU A 118 -28.18 -26.27 -8.57
C LEU A 118 -28.38 -24.99 -9.41
N THR A 119 -29.62 -24.61 -9.67
CA THR A 119 -29.97 -23.40 -10.43
C THR A 119 -29.58 -22.12 -9.70
N VAL A 120 -29.78 -22.07 -8.39
CA VAL A 120 -29.36 -20.93 -7.54
C VAL A 120 -27.84 -20.87 -7.48
N SER A 121 -27.16 -22.00 -7.28
CA SER A 121 -25.69 -22.05 -7.27
C SER A 121 -25.09 -21.56 -8.59
N LEU A 122 -25.64 -22.00 -9.74
CA LEU A 122 -25.20 -21.55 -11.06
C LEU A 122 -25.49 -20.06 -11.28
N GLY A 123 -26.65 -19.55 -10.86
CA GLY A 123 -26.98 -18.14 -10.96
C GLY A 123 -26.04 -17.25 -10.14
N VAL A 124 -25.73 -17.65 -8.90
CA VAL A 124 -24.77 -16.96 -8.03
C VAL A 124 -23.36 -17.00 -8.61
N LEU A 125 -22.94 -18.15 -9.17
CA LEU A 125 -21.64 -18.29 -9.82
C LEU A 125 -21.52 -17.34 -11.03
N VAL A 126 -22.47 -17.38 -11.97
CA VAL A 126 -22.43 -16.55 -13.18
C VAL A 126 -22.52 -15.06 -12.83
N GLY A 127 -23.42 -14.68 -11.93
CA GLY A 127 -23.53 -13.31 -11.44
C GLY A 127 -22.26 -12.83 -10.73
N GLY A 128 -21.64 -13.71 -9.93
CA GLY A 128 -20.37 -13.45 -9.24
C GLY A 128 -19.22 -13.22 -10.21
N VAL A 129 -19.07 -14.07 -11.23
CA VAL A 129 -18.06 -13.93 -12.29
C VAL A 129 -18.27 -12.64 -13.09
N ALA A 130 -19.50 -12.33 -13.50
CA ALA A 130 -19.82 -11.12 -14.24
C ALA A 130 -19.53 -9.84 -13.43
N ALA A 131 -19.93 -9.81 -12.15
CA ALA A 131 -19.62 -8.71 -11.23
C ALA A 131 -18.12 -8.55 -11.02
N GLY A 132 -17.40 -9.66 -10.80
CA GLY A 132 -15.95 -9.70 -10.68
C GLY A 132 -15.25 -9.11 -11.91
N ALA A 133 -15.63 -9.55 -13.11
CA ALA A 133 -15.08 -9.06 -14.37
C ALA A 133 -15.37 -7.57 -14.61
N ALA A 134 -16.60 -7.11 -14.35
CA ALA A 134 -16.95 -5.69 -14.43
C ALA A 134 -16.14 -4.84 -13.44
N GLY A 135 -16.02 -5.31 -12.19
CA GLY A 135 -15.20 -4.67 -11.16
C GLY A 135 -13.72 -4.56 -11.58
N LEU A 136 -13.16 -5.64 -12.11
CA LEU A 136 -11.80 -5.68 -12.66
C LEU A 136 -11.58 -4.63 -13.75
N LEU A 137 -12.47 -4.54 -14.74
CA LEU A 137 -12.38 -3.57 -15.84
C LEU A 137 -12.48 -2.13 -15.34
N ILE A 138 -13.39 -1.85 -14.40
CA ILE A 138 -13.52 -0.53 -13.77
C ILE A 138 -12.23 -0.19 -13.02
N LEU A 139 -11.70 -1.11 -12.23
CA LEU A 139 -10.48 -0.89 -11.44
C LEU A 139 -9.26 -0.66 -12.33
N ARG A 140 -9.12 -1.39 -13.45
CA ARG A 140 -8.03 -1.18 -14.42
C ARG A 140 -8.00 0.25 -14.95
N ARG A 141 -9.16 0.87 -15.18
CA ARG A 141 -9.25 2.27 -15.66
C ARG A 141 -9.18 3.30 -14.54
N THR A 142 -9.85 3.06 -13.42
CA THR A 142 -10.06 4.08 -12.39
C THR A 142 -8.95 4.14 -11.35
N ARG A 143 -8.20 3.05 -11.10
CA ARG A 143 -7.14 3.03 -10.10
C ARG A 143 -6.03 4.06 -10.38
N PRO A 144 -5.45 4.14 -11.60
CA PRO A 144 -4.41 5.14 -11.88
C PRO A 144 -4.91 6.57 -11.64
N LEU A 145 -6.14 6.86 -12.10
CA LEU A 145 -6.78 8.16 -11.91
C LEU A 145 -7.07 8.48 -10.42
N ALA A 146 -7.35 7.45 -9.62
CA ALA A 146 -7.59 7.54 -8.18
C ALA A 146 -6.30 7.51 -7.33
N ALA A 147 -5.11 7.32 -7.94
CA ALA A 147 -3.83 7.19 -7.25
C ALA A 147 -3.44 8.45 -6.48
N ARG A 148 -3.19 8.34 -5.17
CA ARG A 148 -2.93 9.51 -4.31
C ARG A 148 -1.58 10.13 -4.64
N GLY A 149 -1.54 11.47 -4.71
CA GLY A 149 -0.27 12.20 -4.79
C GLY A 149 0.54 12.08 -3.50
N ALA A 150 1.82 12.37 -3.60
CA ALA A 150 2.80 12.20 -2.52
C ALA A 150 2.44 12.95 -1.23
N ALA A 151 2.05 14.23 -1.30
CA ALA A 151 1.60 15.01 -0.12
C ALA A 151 0.45 14.33 0.65
N GLN A 152 -0.55 13.80 -0.07
CA GLN A 152 -1.70 13.12 0.54
C GLN A 152 -1.29 11.77 1.15
N ALA A 153 -0.38 11.04 0.52
CA ALA A 153 0.16 9.79 1.06
C ALA A 153 0.93 10.03 2.37
N LEU A 154 1.75 11.08 2.41
CA LEU A 154 2.51 11.50 3.60
C LEU A 154 1.58 11.89 4.75
N LEU A 155 0.57 12.73 4.49
CA LEU A 155 -0.40 13.17 5.51
C LEU A 155 -1.23 12.02 6.10
N ARG A 156 -1.54 11.00 5.29
CA ARG A 156 -2.33 9.84 5.71
C ARG A 156 -1.52 8.89 6.58
N ASP A 157 -0.24 8.71 6.27
CA ASP A 157 0.62 7.77 6.98
C ASP A 157 1.27 8.41 8.23
N GLY A 158 1.85 9.60 8.07
CA GLY A 158 2.51 10.36 9.13
C GLY A 158 3.89 9.81 9.56
N ARG A 159 4.42 8.79 8.87
CA ARG A 159 5.83 8.38 8.98
C ARG A 159 6.71 9.18 8.00
N ARG A 160 8.01 9.22 8.30
CA ARG A 160 9.03 9.58 7.31
C ARG A 160 8.92 8.66 6.08
N PRO A 161 9.12 9.18 4.86
CA PRO A 161 8.91 8.41 3.65
C PRO A 161 10.05 7.44 3.35
N VAL A 162 9.74 6.52 2.45
CA VAL A 162 10.74 5.86 1.62
C VAL A 162 10.82 6.63 0.31
N LEU A 163 11.97 7.21 0.00
CA LEU A 163 12.21 7.84 -1.30
C LEU A 163 12.58 6.74 -2.29
N TYR A 164 11.78 6.62 -3.34
CA TYR A 164 12.04 5.69 -4.43
C TYR A 164 12.50 6.46 -5.66
N LEU A 165 13.74 6.20 -6.07
CA LEU A 165 14.39 6.80 -7.24
C LEU A 165 14.62 5.70 -8.29
N ARG A 166 14.42 6.04 -9.55
CA ARG A 166 14.51 5.11 -10.69
C ARG A 166 14.73 5.89 -11.97
N SER A 167 15.38 5.26 -12.95
CA SER A 167 15.38 5.80 -14.32
C SER A 167 13.95 5.80 -14.90
N PHE A 168 13.61 6.89 -15.59
CA PHE A 168 12.31 7.04 -16.28
C PHE A 168 12.20 6.13 -17.51
N ASP A 169 13.32 5.74 -18.12
CA ASP A 169 13.32 4.86 -19.29
C ASP A 169 12.83 3.45 -18.96
N ASP A 170 12.93 3.07 -17.67
CA ASP A 170 12.50 1.77 -17.16
C ASP A 170 11.05 1.79 -16.62
N ASP A 171 10.30 2.89 -16.75
CA ASP A 171 8.93 3.03 -16.22
C ASP A 171 7.94 2.10 -16.95
N ALA A 172 8.11 1.87 -18.25
CA ALA A 172 7.24 0.99 -19.04
C ALA A 172 7.30 -0.48 -18.56
N THR A 173 8.47 -0.94 -18.10
CA THR A 173 8.66 -2.30 -17.57
C THR A 173 8.13 -2.43 -16.13
N ALA A 174 8.18 -1.35 -15.34
CA ALA A 174 7.62 -1.29 -13.98
C ALA A 174 6.09 -1.23 -13.96
N ALA A 175 5.48 -0.64 -15.00
CA ALA A 175 4.04 -0.53 -15.18
C ALA A 175 3.35 -1.85 -15.56
N ARG A 176 4.12 -2.88 -15.96
CA ARG A 176 3.55 -4.19 -16.34
C ARG A 176 2.93 -4.89 -15.13
N VAL A 177 1.81 -5.56 -15.39
CA VAL A 177 1.19 -6.53 -14.48
C VAL A 177 1.81 -7.88 -14.79
N ASP A 178 2.21 -8.66 -13.77
CA ASP A 178 2.71 -10.02 -13.97
C ASP A 178 1.53 -10.97 -14.25
N ASP A 179 1.58 -11.65 -15.39
CA ASP A 179 0.54 -12.57 -15.89
C ASP A 179 0.58 -13.97 -15.24
N GLY A 180 1.41 -14.17 -14.22
CA GLY A 180 1.79 -15.50 -13.70
C GLY A 180 0.85 -16.17 -12.69
N ALA A 181 -0.22 -15.52 -12.24
CA ALA A 181 -1.26 -16.15 -11.42
C ALA A 181 -2.57 -15.35 -11.53
N GLU A 182 -3.70 -16.07 -11.48
CA GLU A 182 -5.09 -15.61 -11.29
C GLU A 182 -5.28 -14.09 -11.18
N ILE A 183 -5.90 -13.47 -12.21
CA ILE A 183 -6.47 -12.11 -12.19
C ILE A 183 -5.66 -11.10 -11.34
N ASN A 184 -4.38 -10.90 -11.67
CA ASN A 184 -3.57 -9.91 -10.96
C ASN A 184 -4.00 -8.48 -11.29
N LEU A 185 -4.44 -7.76 -10.26
CA LEU A 185 -4.90 -6.37 -10.33
C LEU A 185 -3.80 -5.34 -10.08
N HIS A 186 -2.59 -5.79 -9.73
CA HIS A 186 -1.49 -4.95 -9.23
C HIS A 186 -0.29 -4.98 -10.19
N SER A 187 0.18 -3.80 -10.58
CA SER A 187 1.46 -3.66 -11.30
C SER A 187 2.65 -4.06 -10.44
N ARG A 188 3.78 -4.37 -11.07
CA ARG A 188 5.06 -4.67 -10.39
C ARG A 188 5.50 -3.53 -9.46
N GLU A 189 5.31 -2.27 -9.85
CA GLU A 189 5.59 -1.11 -9.00
C GLU A 189 4.65 -1.03 -7.78
N GLU A 190 3.39 -1.45 -7.89
CA GLU A 190 2.46 -1.51 -6.75
C GLU A 190 2.84 -2.55 -5.72
N GLN A 191 3.21 -3.73 -6.21
CA GLN A 191 3.73 -4.83 -5.41
C GLN A 191 4.98 -4.39 -4.61
N PHE A 192 5.88 -3.68 -5.29
CA PHE A 192 7.07 -3.13 -4.69
C PHE A 192 6.77 -2.00 -3.68
N ALA A 193 5.93 -1.04 -4.03
CA ALA A 193 5.52 0.04 -3.14
C ALA A 193 4.77 -0.48 -1.91
N ALA A 194 4.05 -1.60 -2.04
CA ALA A 194 3.41 -2.30 -0.94
C ALA A 194 4.44 -2.88 0.05
N ALA A 195 5.49 -3.56 -0.44
CA ALA A 195 6.58 -4.07 0.38
C ALA A 195 7.29 -2.94 1.15
N LEU A 196 7.68 -1.88 0.46
CA LEU A 196 8.30 -0.70 1.07
C LEU A 196 7.35 0.10 1.98
N GLY A 197 6.04 0.03 1.73
CA GLY A 197 4.98 0.60 2.57
C GLY A 197 5.04 0.12 4.03
N ALA A 198 5.63 -1.05 4.28
CA ALA A 198 5.90 -1.54 5.62
C ALA A 198 6.88 -0.65 6.40
N VAL A 199 7.84 -0.03 5.70
CA VAL A 199 8.83 0.91 6.24
C VAL A 199 8.20 2.30 6.43
N GLY A 200 7.68 2.90 5.35
CA GLY A 200 7.07 4.23 5.33
C GLY A 200 6.21 4.47 4.09
N PRO A 201 5.51 5.60 3.98
CA PRO A 201 4.87 5.99 2.72
C PRO A 201 5.93 6.11 1.62
N VAL A 202 5.72 5.43 0.51
CA VAL A 202 6.66 5.44 -0.62
C VAL A 202 6.34 6.62 -1.52
N ILE A 203 7.32 7.47 -1.77
CA ILE A 203 7.20 8.61 -2.67
C ILE A 203 8.23 8.50 -3.77
N ALA A 204 7.89 8.95 -4.97
CA ALA A 204 8.80 8.95 -6.11
C ALA A 204 8.61 10.22 -6.95
N VAL A 205 9.68 10.64 -7.64
CA VAL A 205 9.57 11.66 -8.68
C VAL A 205 8.92 11.02 -9.91
N GLY A 206 7.89 11.67 -10.44
CA GLY A 206 7.24 11.28 -11.69
C GLY A 206 7.90 11.96 -12.89
N ARG A 207 7.73 11.36 -14.08
CA ARG A 207 8.21 11.96 -15.33
C ARG A 207 7.44 13.25 -15.62
N PRO A 208 8.10 14.38 -15.92
CA PRO A 208 7.41 15.60 -16.32
C PRO A 208 6.49 15.35 -17.52
N GLY A 209 5.24 15.85 -17.46
CA GLY A 209 4.26 15.69 -18.54
C GLY A 209 3.61 14.30 -18.63
N GLU A 210 3.81 13.41 -17.65
CA GLU A 210 3.17 12.10 -17.62
C GLU A 210 1.62 12.23 -17.59
N PRO A 211 0.89 11.57 -18.53
CA PRO A 211 -0.56 11.77 -18.67
C PRO A 211 -1.38 11.20 -17.51
N LEU A 212 -0.89 10.12 -16.89
CA LEU A 212 -1.51 9.46 -15.75
C LEU A 212 -0.45 9.01 -14.76
N PRO A 213 -0.63 9.24 -13.44
CA PRO A 213 0.32 8.74 -12.47
C PRO A 213 0.28 7.21 -12.48
N LEU A 214 1.44 6.58 -12.71
CA LEU A 214 1.57 5.14 -12.54
C LEU A 214 1.24 4.75 -11.10
N LEU A 215 0.69 3.55 -10.96
CA LEU A 215 0.32 2.99 -9.68
C LEU A 215 1.56 2.52 -8.90
N GLY A 216 1.50 2.62 -7.57
CA GLY A 216 2.57 2.18 -6.68
C GLY A 216 3.08 3.30 -5.79
N ALA A 217 4.29 3.80 -6.04
CA ALA A 217 4.85 4.91 -5.30
C ALA A 217 4.03 6.19 -5.53
N ALA A 218 3.77 6.95 -4.47
CA ALA A 218 3.01 8.19 -4.59
C ALA A 218 3.87 9.24 -5.30
N ARG A 219 3.41 9.74 -6.45
CA ARG A 219 4.19 10.64 -7.31
C ARG A 219 4.01 12.13 -6.97
N PHE A 220 5.05 12.89 -7.27
CA PHE A 220 5.07 14.35 -7.41
C PHE A 220 6.03 14.70 -8.56
N TYR A 221 5.90 15.91 -9.12
CA TYR A 221 6.56 16.24 -10.39
C TYR A 221 7.46 17.46 -10.19
N LEU A 222 8.77 17.23 -10.20
CA LEU A 222 9.76 18.29 -10.08
C LEU A 222 9.89 19.07 -11.40
N PRO A 223 10.19 20.38 -11.33
CA PRO A 223 10.62 21.14 -12.50
C PRO A 223 11.92 20.56 -13.06
N LEU A 224 12.17 20.81 -14.36
CA LEU A 224 13.40 20.37 -15.03
C LEU A 224 14.65 21.09 -14.50
N ASP A 225 14.47 22.30 -13.97
CA ASP A 225 15.52 23.09 -13.34
C ASP A 225 15.48 22.90 -11.81
N ASP A 226 16.65 22.90 -11.15
CA ASP A 226 16.79 22.80 -9.67
C ASP A 226 16.20 21.53 -9.01
N TRP A 227 16.03 20.45 -9.78
CA TRP A 227 15.54 19.18 -9.24
C TRP A 227 16.53 18.54 -8.23
N GLN A 228 17.84 18.70 -8.45
CA GLN A 228 18.89 18.11 -7.62
C GLN A 228 18.84 18.61 -6.17
N GLY A 229 18.64 19.92 -5.95
CA GLY A 229 18.50 20.49 -4.61
C GLY A 229 17.31 19.91 -3.86
N THR A 230 16.19 19.73 -4.56
CA THR A 230 15.00 19.09 -3.98
C THR A 230 15.23 17.61 -3.67
N VAL A 231 15.89 16.86 -4.55
CA VAL A 231 16.22 15.45 -4.32
C VAL A 231 17.13 15.29 -3.09
N ARG A 232 18.17 16.12 -2.94
CA ARG A 232 19.02 16.14 -1.72
C ARG A 232 18.20 16.33 -0.46
N ARG A 233 17.31 17.34 -0.43
CA ARG A 233 16.44 17.58 0.73
C ARG A 233 15.50 16.41 1.02
N LEU A 234 15.00 15.74 -0.02
CA LEU A 234 14.17 14.54 0.13
C LEU A 234 14.97 13.35 0.66
N MET A 235 16.23 13.19 0.24
CA MET A 235 17.12 12.18 0.80
C MET A 235 17.22 12.37 2.31
N ASP A 236 17.52 13.58 2.79
CA ASP A 236 17.64 13.91 4.22
C ASP A 236 16.38 13.57 5.02
N LEU A 237 15.22 14.02 4.52
CA LEU A 237 13.94 13.86 5.23
C LEU A 237 13.39 12.41 5.18
N SER A 238 13.90 11.59 4.27
CA SER A 238 13.51 10.19 4.14
C SER A 238 14.14 9.32 5.23
N GLN A 239 13.49 8.20 5.56
CA GLN A 239 14.08 7.20 6.47
C GLN A 239 14.79 6.07 5.72
N LEU A 240 14.49 5.91 4.43
CA LEU A 240 15.09 4.94 3.54
C LEU A 240 15.08 5.51 2.12
N ILE A 241 16.16 5.28 1.39
CA ILE A 241 16.33 5.64 -0.02
C ILE A 241 16.46 4.33 -0.78
N VAL A 242 15.58 4.13 -1.75
CA VAL A 242 15.57 2.94 -2.58
C VAL A 242 15.78 3.36 -4.02
N LEU A 243 16.84 2.86 -4.63
CA LEU A 243 17.26 3.21 -5.98
C LEU A 243 17.11 1.96 -6.85
N ARG A 244 16.29 2.02 -7.90
CA ARG A 244 16.26 0.96 -8.91
C ARG A 244 17.34 1.21 -9.93
N LEU A 245 18.21 0.21 -10.11
CA LEU A 245 19.25 0.24 -11.13
C LEU A 245 18.62 0.22 -12.51
N GLY A 246 19.12 1.10 -13.36
CA GLY A 246 18.60 1.38 -14.68
C GLY A 246 19.64 2.12 -15.52
N LYS A 247 19.29 2.40 -16.79
CA LYS A 247 20.14 3.17 -17.70
C LYS A 247 19.79 4.66 -17.57
N GLY A 248 20.77 5.53 -17.33
CA GLY A 248 20.57 6.98 -17.28
C GLY A 248 21.58 7.76 -16.44
N GLU A 249 21.99 8.94 -16.91
CA GLU A 249 22.99 9.79 -16.25
C GLU A 249 22.52 10.33 -14.90
N GLY A 250 21.22 10.66 -14.77
CA GLY A 250 20.64 11.13 -13.51
C GLY A 250 20.80 10.13 -12.36
N LEU A 251 20.71 8.83 -12.65
CA LEU A 251 20.85 7.77 -11.66
C LEU A 251 22.28 7.70 -11.10
N ARG A 252 23.31 7.92 -11.93
CA ARG A 252 24.71 7.98 -11.48
C ARG A 252 24.91 9.10 -10.47
N TRP A 253 24.36 10.28 -10.77
CA TRP A 253 24.39 11.40 -9.83
C TRP A 253 23.65 11.05 -8.53
N GLU A 254 22.45 10.46 -8.60
CA GLU A 254 21.67 10.09 -7.41
C GLU A 254 22.41 9.09 -6.51
N ILE A 255 23.09 8.09 -7.09
CA ILE A 255 23.91 7.12 -6.34
C ILE A 255 25.11 7.83 -5.69
N GLY A 256 25.83 8.67 -6.45
CA GLY A 256 26.98 9.42 -5.94
C GLY A 256 26.60 10.36 -4.80
N GLU A 257 25.49 11.08 -4.96
CA GLU A 257 24.97 12.03 -3.98
C GLU A 257 24.49 11.32 -2.71
N ALA A 258 23.77 10.19 -2.84
CA ALA A 258 23.37 9.37 -1.69
C ALA A 258 24.60 8.83 -0.95
N ARG A 259 25.65 8.43 -1.67
CA ARG A 259 26.89 7.95 -1.08
C ARG A 259 27.64 9.05 -0.32
N ALA A 260 27.69 10.25 -0.87
CA ALA A 260 28.41 11.38 -0.28
C ALA A 260 27.70 11.96 0.96
N THR A 261 26.36 11.94 0.99
CA THR A 261 25.58 12.70 1.98
C THR A 261 24.82 11.85 3.00
N GLN A 262 24.59 10.57 2.73
CA GLN A 262 23.72 9.71 3.54
C GLN A 262 24.49 8.58 4.20
N PRO A 263 24.02 8.05 5.35
CA PRO A 263 24.63 6.85 5.93
C PRO A 263 24.32 5.61 5.07
N PRO A 264 25.27 4.65 4.94
CA PRO A 264 25.11 3.48 4.07
C PRO A 264 23.84 2.67 4.33
N GLY A 265 23.48 2.49 5.61
CA GLY A 265 22.29 1.73 6.00
C GLY A 265 20.94 2.37 5.60
N LYS A 266 20.95 3.59 5.08
CA LYS A 266 19.77 4.28 4.52
C LYS A 266 19.58 3.99 3.04
N LEU A 267 20.58 3.49 2.33
CA LEU A 267 20.52 3.22 0.90
C LEU A 267 20.32 1.73 0.61
N VAL A 268 19.35 1.42 -0.26
CA VAL A 268 19.13 0.10 -0.83
C VAL A 268 19.05 0.23 -2.35
N LEU A 269 19.81 -0.59 -3.07
CA LEU A 269 19.71 -0.68 -4.53
C LEU A 269 18.91 -1.91 -4.94
N LEU A 270 18.14 -1.78 -5.99
CA LEU A 270 17.39 -2.88 -6.59
C LEU A 270 17.98 -3.18 -7.95
N ALA A 271 18.48 -4.39 -8.11
CA ALA A 271 19.01 -4.87 -9.36
C ALA A 271 17.89 -5.55 -10.18
N PRO A 272 17.60 -5.05 -11.39
CA PRO A 272 16.78 -5.80 -12.33
C PRO A 272 17.50 -7.08 -12.74
N ARG A 273 16.78 -7.98 -13.42
CA ARG A 273 17.39 -9.15 -14.06
C ARG A 273 18.49 -8.72 -15.04
N GLY A 274 19.58 -9.49 -15.12
CA GLY A 274 20.68 -9.19 -16.04
C GLY A 274 21.67 -8.14 -15.54
N LEU A 275 21.87 -8.07 -14.21
CA LEU A 275 22.79 -7.14 -13.53
C LEU A 275 24.19 -7.08 -14.15
N SER A 276 24.66 -8.13 -14.85
CA SER A 276 25.99 -8.16 -15.49
C SER A 276 26.27 -6.96 -16.39
N GLU A 277 25.27 -6.47 -17.15
CA GLU A 277 25.45 -5.29 -18.02
C GLU A 277 25.54 -3.96 -17.26
N LEU A 278 24.94 -3.90 -16.07
CA LEU A 278 24.87 -2.70 -15.23
C LEU A 278 25.92 -2.73 -14.11
N ALA A 279 26.56 -3.87 -13.87
CA ALA A 279 27.51 -4.09 -12.79
C ALA A 279 28.76 -3.23 -12.98
N ASP A 280 29.28 -3.12 -14.21
CA ASP A 280 30.47 -2.32 -14.49
C ASP A 280 30.21 -0.83 -14.22
N GLN A 281 29.07 -0.31 -14.70
CA GLN A 281 28.64 1.07 -14.43
C GLN A 281 28.39 1.34 -12.94
N LEU A 282 27.88 0.34 -12.22
CA LEU A 282 27.69 0.43 -10.77
C LEU A 282 29.03 0.45 -10.02
N ASN A 283 29.97 -0.39 -10.45
CA ASN A 283 31.25 -0.60 -9.80
C ASN A 283 32.16 0.63 -9.90
N GLU A 284 32.06 1.44 -10.95
CA GLU A 284 32.75 2.72 -11.06
C GLU A 284 32.44 3.69 -9.90
N GLY A 285 31.22 3.62 -9.34
CA GLY A 285 30.75 4.53 -8.30
C GLY A 285 30.91 4.01 -6.87
N LEU A 286 31.34 2.76 -6.69
CA LEU A 286 31.39 2.08 -5.39
C LEU A 286 32.84 1.82 -4.94
N PRO A 287 33.14 1.94 -3.63
CA PRO A 287 34.49 1.68 -3.11
C PRO A 287 34.85 0.18 -3.14
N THR A 288 33.86 -0.71 -3.22
CA THR A 288 34.07 -2.14 -3.39
C THR A 288 33.13 -2.63 -4.49
N PRO A 289 33.63 -3.36 -5.49
CA PRO A 289 32.79 -3.82 -6.59
C PRO A 289 31.76 -4.83 -6.12
N VAL A 290 30.57 -4.75 -6.66
CA VAL A 290 29.56 -5.80 -6.59
C VAL A 290 30.04 -6.92 -7.50
N LEU A 291 30.52 -8.01 -6.90
CA LEU A 291 30.87 -9.21 -7.65
C LEU A 291 29.59 -9.80 -8.27
N PRO A 292 29.55 -10.03 -9.60
CA PRO A 292 28.46 -10.76 -10.23
C PRO A 292 28.55 -12.23 -9.78
N ARG A 293 27.99 -12.56 -8.61
CA ARG A 293 27.75 -13.97 -8.28
C ARG A 293 26.70 -14.46 -9.26
N GLU A 294 27.10 -15.42 -10.10
CA GLU A 294 26.28 -16.25 -11.00
C GLU A 294 24.90 -15.66 -11.24
N ALA A 295 24.83 -14.81 -12.27
CA ALA A 295 23.64 -14.25 -12.89
C ALA A 295 22.38 -14.38 -12.04
N VAL A 296 21.95 -13.27 -11.45
CA VAL A 296 20.62 -13.00 -10.88
C VAL A 296 19.51 -13.76 -11.64
N THR A 297 19.33 -15.04 -11.28
CA THR A 297 18.50 -16.06 -11.96
C THR A 297 17.25 -16.22 -11.12
N GLY A 298 16.51 -15.13 -11.01
CA GLY A 298 15.19 -15.12 -10.42
C GLY A 298 14.14 -15.03 -11.51
N GLU A 299 13.05 -15.78 -11.36
CA GLU A 299 11.84 -15.62 -12.19
C GLU A 299 11.19 -14.23 -12.07
N HIS A 300 11.65 -13.43 -11.10
CA HIS A 300 11.11 -12.13 -10.71
C HIS A 300 11.76 -10.97 -11.52
N TRP A 301 11.05 -9.84 -11.61
CA TRP A 301 11.50 -8.64 -12.37
C TRP A 301 12.66 -7.89 -11.68
N ILE A 302 12.67 -7.87 -10.34
CA ILE A 302 13.84 -7.55 -9.51
C ILE A 302 14.43 -8.88 -9.09
N GLY A 303 15.70 -9.10 -9.39
CA GLY A 303 16.34 -10.36 -9.02
C GLY A 303 17.32 -10.25 -7.87
N ALA A 304 17.75 -9.05 -7.48
CA ALA A 304 18.52 -8.88 -6.24
C ALA A 304 18.27 -7.52 -5.57
N VAL A 305 18.43 -7.50 -4.26
CA VAL A 305 18.47 -6.32 -3.40
C VAL A 305 19.90 -6.16 -2.90
N ILE A 306 20.48 -4.98 -3.05
CA ILE A 306 21.84 -4.67 -2.61
C ILE A 306 21.73 -3.66 -1.46
N ALA A 307 22.38 -3.97 -0.33
CA ALA A 307 22.46 -3.06 0.81
C ALA A 307 23.92 -2.90 1.25
N PHE A 308 24.21 -1.82 1.96
CA PHE A 308 25.57 -1.45 2.32
C PHE A 308 25.80 -1.53 3.82
N ASP A 309 26.92 -2.11 4.23
CA ASP A 309 27.36 -2.02 5.62
C ASP A 309 28.00 -0.67 5.94
N GLY A 310 28.45 -0.48 7.18
CA GLY A 310 29.01 0.78 7.68
C GLY A 310 30.21 1.30 6.87
N HIS A 311 30.87 0.46 6.08
CA HIS A 311 32.03 0.81 5.25
C HIS A 311 31.71 0.95 3.77
N TRP A 312 30.42 1.05 3.41
CA TRP A 312 29.97 1.08 2.02
C TRP A 312 30.26 -0.21 1.23
N THR A 313 30.49 -1.33 1.94
CA THR A 313 30.67 -2.64 1.29
C THR A 313 29.32 -3.17 0.83
N PRO A 314 29.13 -3.46 -0.48
CA PRO A 314 27.85 -3.96 -0.96
C PRO A 314 27.64 -5.41 -0.54
N ARG A 315 26.43 -5.71 -0.08
CA ARG A 315 25.93 -7.06 0.20
C ARG A 315 24.73 -7.34 -0.68
N VAL A 316 24.83 -8.41 -1.47
CA VAL A 316 23.80 -8.80 -2.45
C VAL A 316 22.88 -9.85 -1.83
N PHE A 317 21.57 -9.59 -1.88
CA PHE A 317 20.51 -10.47 -1.39
C PHE A 317 19.62 -10.85 -2.58
N PRO A 318 19.72 -12.08 -3.10
CA PRO A 318 18.92 -12.50 -4.25
C PRO A 318 17.43 -12.58 -3.87
N VAL A 319 16.57 -12.20 -4.82
CA VAL A 319 15.11 -12.34 -4.70
C VAL A 319 14.75 -13.69 -5.30
N THR A 320 14.67 -14.69 -4.44
CA THR A 320 14.35 -16.07 -4.82
C THR A 320 13.08 -16.55 -4.14
N GLU A 321 12.45 -17.54 -4.76
CA GLU A 321 11.37 -18.27 -4.12
C GLU A 321 11.86 -19.00 -2.89
N ARG A 322 11.02 -19.00 -1.86
CA ARG A 322 11.38 -19.57 -0.58
C ARG A 322 11.23 -21.09 -0.63
N LYS A 323 12.35 -21.83 -0.71
CA LYS A 323 12.36 -23.29 -0.55
C LYS A 323 12.12 -23.70 0.92
N GLY A 324 11.40 -24.80 1.17
CA GLY A 324 11.23 -25.40 2.51
C GLY A 324 9.77 -25.68 2.93
N PRO A 325 9.49 -25.88 4.24
CA PRO A 325 8.18 -26.35 4.74
C PRO A 325 7.01 -25.41 4.42
N TRP A 326 7.28 -24.12 4.23
CA TRP A 326 6.27 -23.14 3.81
C TRP A 326 5.85 -23.31 2.34
N ALA A 327 6.79 -23.62 1.44
CA ALA A 327 6.46 -23.96 0.05
C ALA A 327 5.78 -25.33 -0.08
N TRP A 328 6.01 -26.23 0.89
CA TRP A 328 5.21 -27.44 1.01
C TRP A 328 3.78 -27.11 1.47
N MET A 329 3.60 -26.27 2.51
CA MET A 329 2.28 -25.83 2.99
C MET A 329 1.45 -25.16 1.89
N GLU A 330 2.06 -24.36 1.02
CA GLU A 330 1.39 -23.80 -0.16
C GLU A 330 0.95 -24.86 -1.16
N ARG A 331 1.82 -25.82 -1.49
CA ARG A 331 1.48 -26.92 -2.40
C ARG A 331 0.33 -27.80 -1.90
N VAL A 332 0.17 -27.92 -0.57
CA VAL A 332 -0.93 -28.69 0.04
C VAL A 332 -2.14 -27.82 0.42
N GLY A 333 -2.17 -26.54 0.00
CA GLY A 333 -3.32 -25.65 0.22
C GLY A 333 -3.51 -25.18 1.67
N LEU A 334 -2.53 -25.36 2.55
CA LEU A 334 -2.58 -24.95 3.96
C LEU A 334 -2.15 -23.49 4.19
N SER A 335 -1.66 -22.81 3.15
CA SER A 335 -1.33 -21.39 3.19
C SER A 335 -1.61 -20.68 1.87
N THR A 336 -1.92 -19.38 1.94
CA THR A 336 -2.13 -18.55 0.74
C THR A 336 -0.89 -18.57 -0.17
N PRO A 337 -1.05 -18.61 -1.50
CA PRO A 337 0.09 -18.56 -2.43
C PRO A 337 1.01 -17.39 -2.12
N GLN A 338 2.33 -17.64 -2.07
CA GLN A 338 3.29 -16.55 -1.95
C GLN A 338 3.32 -15.76 -3.26
N THR A 339 3.07 -14.45 -3.15
CA THR A 339 3.17 -13.54 -4.29
C THR A 339 4.63 -13.10 -4.48
N PRO A 340 5.05 -12.74 -5.72
CA PRO A 340 6.35 -12.12 -5.98
C PRO A 340 6.71 -10.96 -5.03
N THR A 341 5.69 -10.25 -4.54
CA THR A 341 5.78 -9.20 -3.52
C THR A 341 6.37 -9.69 -2.20
N VAL A 342 6.05 -10.92 -1.76
CA VAL A 342 6.53 -11.49 -0.48
C VAL A 342 8.01 -11.82 -0.56
N HIS A 343 8.46 -12.43 -1.66
CA HIS A 343 9.86 -12.76 -1.88
C HIS A 343 10.73 -11.49 -1.85
N LEU A 344 10.28 -10.44 -2.54
CA LEU A 344 10.93 -9.13 -2.51
C LEU A 344 10.90 -8.50 -1.10
N ALA A 345 9.75 -8.48 -0.43
CA ALA A 345 9.64 -7.94 0.93
C ALA A 345 10.56 -8.67 1.92
N HIS A 346 10.75 -9.97 1.72
CA HIS A 346 11.68 -10.77 2.50
C HIS A 346 13.13 -10.37 2.22
N ALA A 347 13.53 -10.28 0.95
CA ALA A 347 14.88 -9.87 0.55
C ALA A 347 15.23 -8.46 1.05
N ILE A 348 14.29 -7.51 0.99
CA ILE A 348 14.49 -6.17 1.57
C ILE A 348 14.62 -6.27 3.09
N ARG A 349 13.79 -7.08 3.76
CA ARG A 349 13.88 -7.25 5.22
C ARG A 349 15.21 -7.84 5.64
N THR A 350 15.72 -8.85 4.94
CA THR A 350 17.03 -9.47 5.24
C THR A 350 18.16 -8.49 4.95
N ALA A 351 18.10 -7.77 3.83
CA ALA A 351 19.07 -6.74 3.48
C ALA A 351 19.14 -5.64 4.55
N LEU A 352 18.00 -5.09 4.97
CA LEU A 352 17.93 -4.08 6.02
C LEU A 352 18.38 -4.63 7.39
N ALA A 353 18.09 -5.88 7.71
CA ALA A 353 18.55 -6.49 8.95
C ALA A 353 20.09 -6.61 9.00
N ALA A 354 20.72 -6.91 7.85
CA ALA A 354 22.16 -7.04 7.75
C ALA A 354 22.91 -5.70 7.91
N THR A 355 22.25 -4.56 7.67
CA THR A 355 22.83 -3.22 7.83
C THR A 355 22.63 -2.62 9.22
N GLY A 356 22.18 -3.43 10.20
CA GLY A 356 21.89 -2.99 11.56
C GLY A 356 20.54 -2.29 11.71
N TRP A 357 19.78 -2.16 10.63
CA TRP A 357 18.39 -1.74 10.69
C TRP A 357 17.56 -2.82 11.39
N ARG A 358 16.57 -2.43 12.21
CA ARG A 358 15.62 -3.37 12.83
C ARG A 358 14.28 -3.31 12.09
N PRO A 359 14.15 -3.93 10.91
CA PRO A 359 12.90 -3.91 10.16
C PRO A 359 11.80 -4.60 10.98
N ARG A 360 10.57 -4.11 10.85
CA ARG A 360 9.44 -4.67 11.59
C ARG A 360 9.21 -6.12 11.16
N ARG A 361 9.03 -7.02 12.15
CA ARG A 361 8.65 -8.41 11.90
C ARG A 361 7.40 -8.54 11.02
N THR A 362 6.50 -7.56 11.09
CA THR A 362 5.25 -7.51 10.31
C THR A 362 5.44 -7.11 8.84
N MET A 363 6.66 -6.87 8.35
CA MET A 363 6.90 -6.36 6.99
C MET A 363 6.39 -7.31 5.91
N THR A 364 6.71 -8.60 6.01
CA THR A 364 6.26 -9.63 5.06
C THR A 364 4.73 -9.80 5.10
N TRP A 365 4.14 -9.87 6.30
CA TRP A 365 2.69 -9.99 6.46
C TRP A 365 1.93 -8.77 5.91
N ARG A 366 2.48 -7.57 6.08
CA ARG A 366 1.91 -6.34 5.49
C ARG A 366 1.99 -6.31 3.97
N ALA A 367 3.05 -6.86 3.40
CA ALA A 367 3.22 -6.97 1.97
C ALA A 367 2.18 -7.95 1.38
N GLN A 368 1.97 -9.11 2.03
CA GLN A 368 0.92 -10.07 1.67
C GLN A 368 -0.49 -9.48 1.80
N LEU A 369 -0.78 -8.75 2.88
CA LEU A 369 -2.07 -8.06 3.01
C LEU A 369 -2.30 -6.96 1.97
N ALA A 370 -1.22 -6.37 1.43
CA ALA A 370 -1.32 -5.30 0.46
C ALA A 370 -1.67 -5.83 -0.94
N THR A 371 -1.30 -7.07 -1.26
CA THR A 371 -1.71 -7.78 -2.49
C THR A 371 -3.14 -8.31 -2.35
N SER A 372 -3.52 -8.87 -1.20
CA SER A 372 -4.93 -9.26 -0.90
C SER A 372 -5.86 -8.05 -0.62
N LYS A 373 -5.34 -6.83 -0.73
CA LYS A 373 -6.06 -5.62 -0.30
C LYS A 373 -7.28 -5.35 -1.16
N ALA A 374 -7.24 -5.66 -2.45
CA ALA A 374 -8.36 -5.41 -3.37
C ALA A 374 -9.63 -6.15 -2.91
N ASP A 375 -9.51 -7.45 -2.64
CA ASP A 375 -10.62 -8.29 -2.14
C ASP A 375 -11.10 -7.83 -0.77
N LEU A 376 -10.17 -7.63 0.17
CA LEU A 376 -10.51 -7.15 1.52
C LEU A 376 -11.17 -5.78 1.51
N THR A 377 -10.76 -4.88 0.61
CA THR A 377 -11.42 -3.58 0.47
C THR A 377 -12.80 -3.70 -0.16
N GLY A 378 -12.99 -4.60 -1.13
CA GLY A 378 -14.31 -4.86 -1.72
C GLY A 378 -15.29 -5.41 -0.70
N ILE A 379 -14.89 -6.46 0.02
CA ILE A 379 -15.68 -7.06 1.11
C ILE A 379 -15.95 -6.04 2.21
N GLY A 380 -14.93 -5.30 2.65
CA GLY A 380 -15.07 -4.28 3.69
C GLY A 380 -15.99 -3.13 3.27
N LEU A 381 -15.95 -2.71 2.01
CA LEU A 381 -16.90 -1.72 1.48
C LEU A 381 -18.33 -2.29 1.42
N ALA A 382 -18.49 -3.56 1.06
CA ALA A 382 -19.81 -4.19 1.02
C ALA A 382 -20.42 -4.20 2.43
N VAL A 383 -19.65 -4.66 3.43
CA VAL A 383 -20.06 -4.60 4.85
C VAL A 383 -20.34 -3.16 5.30
N ALA A 384 -19.47 -2.21 4.95
CA ALA A 384 -19.63 -0.81 5.34
C ALA A 384 -20.80 -0.10 4.64
N LEU A 385 -21.34 -0.63 3.54
CA LEU A 385 -22.53 -0.11 2.87
C LEU A 385 -23.81 -0.81 3.33
N THR A 386 -23.74 -2.11 3.65
CA THR A 386 -24.89 -2.84 4.19
C THR A 386 -25.24 -2.37 5.59
N LEU A 387 -24.25 -2.00 6.41
CA LEU A 387 -24.48 -1.51 7.78
C LEU A 387 -25.30 -0.20 7.83
N PRO A 388 -24.95 0.89 7.10
CA PRO A 388 -25.79 2.09 7.03
C PRO A 388 -27.10 1.87 6.29
N GLY A 389 -27.15 0.99 5.28
CA GLY A 389 -28.39 0.65 4.59
C GLY A 389 -29.39 -0.02 5.54
N TRP A 390 -28.90 -0.95 6.37
CA TRP A 390 -29.69 -1.58 7.44
C TRP A 390 -30.10 -0.57 8.52
N LEU A 391 -29.18 0.32 8.93
CA LEU A 391 -29.50 1.39 9.90
C LEU A 391 -30.53 2.37 9.33
N GLY A 392 -30.40 2.75 8.06
CA GLY A 392 -31.31 3.65 7.34
C GLY A 392 -32.68 3.01 7.12
N TYR A 393 -32.74 1.72 6.80
CA TYR A 393 -33.99 0.95 6.77
C TYR A 393 -34.70 0.99 8.12
N ARG A 394 -33.97 0.79 9.22
CA ARG A 394 -34.53 0.91 10.59
C ARG A 394 -35.02 2.32 10.90
N VAL A 395 -34.33 3.35 10.43
CA VAL A 395 -34.78 4.76 10.57
C VAL A 395 -35.99 5.08 9.69
N LEU A 396 -36.12 4.48 8.50
CA LEU A 396 -37.31 4.63 7.65
C LEU A 396 -38.53 3.94 8.26
N GLN A 397 -38.35 2.79 8.89
CA GLN A 397 -39.38 2.16 9.72
C GLN A 397 -39.84 3.10 10.86
N LEU A 398 -38.92 3.83 11.49
CA LEU A 398 -39.25 4.82 12.53
C LEU A 398 -40.05 6.01 12.01
N ALA A 399 -39.77 6.45 10.79
CA ALA A 399 -40.45 7.57 10.18
C ALA A 399 -41.84 7.19 9.61
N GLY A 400 -42.25 5.91 9.69
CA GLY A 400 -43.50 5.42 9.14
C GLY A 400 -43.58 5.48 7.62
N LEU A 401 -42.43 5.54 6.94
CA LEU A 401 -42.34 5.69 5.49
C LEU A 401 -42.32 4.35 4.74
N TRP A 402 -42.25 3.22 5.45
CA TRP A 402 -42.24 1.85 4.93
C TRP A 402 -42.80 0.84 5.93
#